data_AF-A0A957JET2-F1
#
_entry.id   AF-A0A957JET2-F1
#
_cell.length_a   1.000
_cell.length_b   1.000
_cell.length_c   1.000
_cell.angle_alpha   90.00
_cell.angle_beta   90.00
_cell.angle_gamma   90.00
#
_symmetry.space_group_name_H-M   'P 1'
#
loop_
_entity.id
_entity.type
_entity.pdbx_description
1 polymer ?
#
loop_
_entity_poly.entity_id
_entity_poly.type
_entity_poly.pdbx_seq_one_letter_code
_entity_poly.pdbx_strand_id
1 'polypeptide(L)'
;MTYLTFLAIYLLLSVAYLATMNRRPYPLSWLVKAAPILLLAIFALGEAGGTLRWLLVAALLFCAGGDIALEWDRDRLFVLGLALFLVGHLFYVASFLLEPAWAGRPVWVIPLVLLTAGLIARRLWPNLGKLRGPVVAYIIV
;
A
#
# COMPACT_ATOMS: atom_id res chain seq x y z
N MET A 1 -16.62 20.21 -3.69
CA MET A 1 -17.53 19.15 -3.17
C MET A 1 -17.03 17.73 -3.48
N THR A 2 -16.15 17.53 -4.47
CA THR A 2 -15.63 16.23 -4.92
C THR A 2 -14.69 15.54 -3.90
N TYR A 3 -13.74 16.26 -3.31
CA TYR A 3 -12.76 15.69 -2.37
C TYR A 3 -13.37 15.07 -1.11
N LEU A 4 -14.30 15.76 -0.47
CA LEU A 4 -14.96 15.28 0.75
C LEU A 4 -15.75 14.00 0.47
N THR A 5 -16.37 13.90 -0.71
CA THR A 5 -17.05 12.69 -1.14
C THR A 5 -16.06 11.53 -1.33
N PHE A 6 -14.95 11.74 -2.04
CA PHE A 6 -13.90 10.71 -2.18
C PHE A 6 -13.36 10.26 -0.83
N LEU A 7 -13.07 11.20 0.08
CA LEU A 7 -12.61 10.90 1.43
C LEU A 7 -13.64 10.08 2.22
N ALA A 8 -14.91 10.49 2.20
CA ALA A 8 -15.97 9.77 2.90
C ALA A 8 -16.13 8.34 2.39
N ILE A 9 -16.10 8.13 1.07
CA ILE A 9 -16.19 6.80 0.47
C ILE A 9 -14.94 5.97 0.81
N TYR A 10 -13.75 6.57 0.75
CA TYR A 10 -12.50 5.91 1.13
C TYR A 10 -12.54 5.43 2.59
N LEU A 11 -12.96 6.31 3.51
CA LEU A 11 -13.08 5.99 4.92
C LEU A 11 -14.14 4.90 5.16
N LEU A 12 -15.29 4.99 4.49
CA LEU A 12 -16.34 3.99 4.57
C LEU A 12 -15.83 2.62 4.11
N LEU A 13 -15.19 2.53 2.95
CA LEU A 13 -14.62 1.28 2.44
C LEU A 13 -13.53 0.73 3.36
N SER A 14 -12.66 1.60 3.88
CA SER A 14 -11.57 1.22 4.79
C SER A 14 -12.12 0.67 6.11
N VAL A 15 -13.10 1.36 6.71
CA VAL A 15 -13.76 0.91 7.94
C VAL A 15 -14.56 -0.37 7.71
N ALA A 16 -15.26 -0.49 6.58
CA ALA A 16 -15.97 -1.70 6.21
C ALA A 16 -15.03 -2.91 6.10
N TYR A 17 -13.86 -2.74 5.46
CA TYR A 17 -12.83 -3.78 5.42
C TYR A 17 -12.31 -4.13 6.81
N LEU A 18 -11.94 -3.14 7.63
CA LEU A 18 -11.45 -3.38 8.99
C LEU A 18 -12.49 -4.07 9.88
N ALA A 19 -13.76 -3.70 9.77
CA ALA A 19 -14.86 -4.31 10.52
C ALA A 19 -15.15 -5.77 10.10
N THR A 20 -14.80 -6.13 8.87
CA THR A 20 -14.99 -7.48 8.32
C THR A 20 -13.73 -8.34 8.37
N MET A 21 -12.57 -7.77 8.71
CA MET A 21 -11.27 -8.47 8.63
C MET A 21 -11.18 -9.72 9.51
N ASN A 22 -11.90 -9.78 10.64
CA ASN A 22 -11.89 -10.93 11.55
C ASN A 22 -12.87 -12.04 11.13
N ARG A 23 -13.70 -11.81 10.10
CA ARG A 23 -14.69 -12.77 9.57
C ARG A 23 -14.20 -13.48 8.30
N ARG A 24 -12.91 -13.38 7.99
CA ARG A 24 -12.31 -14.00 6.81
C ARG A 24 -12.20 -15.52 6.97
N PRO A 25 -12.35 -16.31 5.89
CA PRO A 25 -12.63 -15.88 4.51
C PRO A 25 -14.13 -15.67 4.24
N TYR A 26 -14.46 -14.68 3.41
CA TYR A 26 -15.80 -14.48 2.84
C TYR A 26 -15.67 -14.14 1.34
N PRO A 27 -16.70 -14.39 0.52
CA PRO A 27 -16.63 -14.11 -0.92
C PRO A 27 -16.23 -12.67 -1.21
N LEU A 28 -15.31 -12.46 -2.15
CA LEU A 28 -14.82 -11.14 -2.58
C LEU A 28 -14.10 -10.32 -1.50
N SER A 29 -13.59 -10.93 -0.42
CA SER A 29 -12.79 -10.23 0.59
C SER A 29 -11.58 -9.49 0.01
N TRP A 30 -10.96 -10.05 -1.03
CA TRP A 30 -9.88 -9.43 -1.81
C TRP A 30 -10.31 -8.12 -2.48
N LEU A 31 -11.54 -8.05 -2.99
CA LEU A 31 -12.06 -6.84 -3.64
C LEU A 31 -12.38 -5.78 -2.60
N VAL A 32 -12.99 -6.18 -1.48
CA VAL A 32 -13.29 -5.26 -0.36
C VAL A 32 -12.00 -4.65 0.19
N LYS A 33 -10.92 -5.44 0.25
CA LYS A 33 -9.60 -4.96 0.65
C LYS A 33 -8.96 -4.00 -0.36
N ALA A 34 -9.07 -4.31 -1.64
CA ALA A 34 -8.46 -3.51 -2.70
C ALA A 34 -9.27 -2.24 -3.03
N ALA A 35 -10.57 -2.21 -2.75
CA ALA A 35 -11.48 -1.13 -3.11
C ALA A 35 -11.05 0.28 -2.62
N PRO A 36 -10.61 0.48 -1.36
CA PRO A 36 -10.09 1.78 -0.93
C PRO A 36 -8.89 2.24 -1.77
N ILE A 37 -7.98 1.33 -2.12
CA ILE A 37 -6.78 1.64 -2.90
C ILE A 37 -7.13 1.93 -4.36
N LEU A 38 -8.06 1.17 -4.95
CA LEU A 38 -8.56 1.43 -6.30
C LEU A 38 -9.30 2.78 -6.37
N LEU A 39 -10.03 3.15 -5.33
CA LEU A 39 -10.66 4.47 -5.24
C LEU A 39 -9.60 5.60 -5.21
N LEU A 40 -8.50 5.41 -4.48
CA LEU A 40 -7.38 6.35 -4.52
C LEU A 40 -6.75 6.43 -5.91
N ALA A 41 -6.66 5.32 -6.65
CA ALA A 41 -6.15 5.33 -8.03
C ALA A 41 -7.04 6.17 -8.95
N ILE A 42 -8.37 6.03 -8.81
CA ILE A 42 -9.35 6.86 -9.54
C ILE A 42 -9.20 8.33 -9.15
N PHE A 43 -9.05 8.61 -7.87
CA PHE A 43 -8.84 9.97 -7.38
C PHE A 43 -7.56 10.60 -7.96
N ALA A 44 -6.46 9.84 -8.03
CA ALA A 44 -5.20 10.30 -8.62
C ALA A 44 -5.32 10.68 -10.11
N LEU A 45 -6.23 10.03 -10.87
CA LEU A 45 -6.48 10.38 -12.27
C LEU A 45 -7.06 11.80 -12.44
N GLY A 46 -7.87 12.25 -11.49
CA GLY A 46 -8.50 13.59 -11.52
C GLY A 46 -7.58 14.69 -11.00
N GLU A 47 -6.75 14.35 -10.02
CA GLU A 47 -6.04 15.35 -9.20
C GLU A 47 -4.59 15.59 -9.59
N ALA A 48 -3.87 14.52 -9.93
CA ALA A 48 -2.49 14.66 -10.34
C ALA A 48 -2.41 15.07 -11.82
N GLY A 49 -1.40 15.86 -12.18
CA GLY A 49 -1.13 16.27 -13.56
C GLY A 49 0.09 15.56 -14.16
N GLY A 50 0.14 15.49 -15.50
CA GLY A 50 1.33 15.05 -16.25
C GLY A 50 1.84 13.65 -15.87
N THR A 51 3.16 13.51 -15.78
CA THR A 51 3.83 12.24 -15.44
C THR A 51 3.49 11.76 -14.04
N LEU A 52 3.30 12.67 -13.08
CA LEU A 52 2.97 12.32 -11.69
C LEU A 52 1.67 11.49 -11.60
N ARG A 53 0.66 11.83 -12.42
CA ARG A 53 -0.59 11.08 -12.51
C ARG A 53 -0.36 9.61 -12.78
N TRP A 54 0.41 9.31 -13.83
CA TRP A 54 0.60 7.93 -14.27
C TRP A 54 1.45 7.14 -13.29
N LEU A 55 2.44 7.78 -12.64
CA LEU A 55 3.23 7.14 -11.60
C LEU A 55 2.39 6.81 -10.36
N LEU A 56 1.56 7.73 -9.88
CA LEU A 56 0.68 7.48 -8.73
C LEU A 56 -0.36 6.40 -9.03
N VAL A 57 -0.98 6.44 -10.22
CA VAL A 57 -1.93 5.42 -10.64
C VAL A 57 -1.26 4.06 -10.74
N ALA A 58 -0.07 3.98 -11.36
CA ALA A 58 0.69 2.74 -11.41
C ALA A 58 1.00 2.22 -10.00
N ALA A 59 1.52 3.08 -9.11
CA ALA A 59 1.81 2.72 -7.72
C ALA A 59 0.59 2.11 -7.01
N LEU A 60 -0.57 2.77 -7.13
CA LEU A 60 -1.81 2.33 -6.50
C LEU A 60 -2.36 1.04 -7.11
N LEU A 61 -2.25 0.84 -8.43
CA LEU A 61 -2.65 -0.41 -9.06
C LEU A 61 -1.77 -1.58 -8.66
N PHE A 62 -0.45 -1.37 -8.51
CA PHE A 62 0.47 -2.37 -7.99
C PHE A 62 0.16 -2.71 -6.52
N CYS A 63 -0.15 -1.71 -5.68
CA CYS A 63 -0.59 -1.94 -4.31
C CYS A 63 -1.91 -2.73 -4.24
N ALA A 64 -2.91 -2.36 -5.06
CA ALA A 64 -4.17 -3.09 -5.13
C ALA A 64 -3.95 -4.54 -5.61
N GLY A 65 -3.10 -4.75 -6.61
CA GLY A 65 -2.70 -6.08 -7.06
C GLY A 65 -2.01 -6.89 -5.95
N GLY A 66 -1.13 -6.26 -5.17
CA GLY A 66 -0.50 -6.87 -4.00
C GLY A 66 -1.51 -7.29 -2.94
N ASP A 67 -2.49 -6.43 -2.63
CA ASP A 67 -3.57 -6.72 -1.69
C ASP A 67 -4.42 -7.91 -2.16
N ILE A 68 -4.76 -7.95 -3.45
CA ILE A 68 -5.52 -9.06 -4.06
C ILE A 68 -4.71 -10.35 -3.99
N ALA A 69 -3.44 -10.33 -4.39
CA ALA A 69 -2.58 -11.52 -4.37
C ALA A 69 -2.47 -12.10 -2.95
N LEU A 70 -2.20 -11.27 -1.95
CA LEU A 70 -2.07 -11.71 -0.55
C LEU A 70 -3.38 -12.18 0.08
N GLU A 71 -4.51 -11.68 -0.39
CA GLU A 71 -5.83 -12.03 0.14
C GLU A 71 -6.43 -13.25 -0.57
N TRP A 72 -6.09 -13.46 -1.84
CA TRP A 72 -6.58 -14.57 -2.65
C TRP A 72 -5.97 -15.91 -2.23
N ASP A 73 -4.65 -15.97 -2.14
CA ASP A 73 -3.93 -17.18 -1.71
C ASP A 73 -2.59 -16.75 -1.08
N ARG A 74 -2.63 -16.46 0.22
CA ARG A 74 -1.46 -15.95 0.94
C ARG A 74 -0.28 -16.91 0.84
N ASP A 75 -0.49 -18.21 0.97
CA ASP A 75 0.62 -19.17 1.07
C ASP A 75 1.38 -19.29 -0.25
N ARG A 76 0.67 -19.26 -1.38
CA ARG A 76 1.29 -19.37 -2.70
C ARG A 76 1.74 -18.02 -3.26
N LEU A 77 0.98 -16.96 -3.01
CA LEU A 77 1.16 -15.66 -3.64
C LEU A 77 1.84 -14.64 -2.73
N PHE A 78 2.32 -15.03 -1.54
CA PHE A 78 3.02 -14.10 -0.63
C PHE A 78 4.14 -13.33 -1.33
N VAL A 79 5.04 -14.05 -2.02
CA VAL A 79 6.20 -13.44 -2.70
C VAL A 79 5.76 -12.56 -3.87
N LEU A 80 4.71 -12.97 -4.60
CA LEU A 80 4.14 -12.15 -5.68
C LEU A 80 3.55 -10.86 -5.12
N GLY A 81 2.74 -10.94 -4.06
CA GLY A 81 2.17 -9.78 -3.41
C GLY A 81 3.24 -8.83 -2.89
N LEU A 82 4.29 -9.36 -2.26
CA LEU A 82 5.45 -8.58 -1.81
C LEU A 82 6.17 -7.88 -2.98
N ALA A 83 6.38 -8.58 -4.09
CA ALA A 83 7.00 -8.01 -5.28
C ALA A 83 6.13 -6.92 -5.92
N LEU A 84 4.80 -7.10 -5.99
CA LEU A 84 3.87 -6.10 -6.48
C LEU A 84 3.91 -4.84 -5.61
N PHE A 85 3.87 -4.99 -4.28
CA PHE A 85 4.04 -3.86 -3.38
C PHE A 85 5.40 -3.17 -3.58
N LEU A 86 6.50 -3.92 -3.73
CA LEU A 86 7.83 -3.35 -3.94
C LEU A 86 7.85 -2.46 -5.19
N VAL A 87 7.32 -2.96 -6.31
CA VAL A 87 7.20 -2.20 -7.56
C VAL A 87 6.34 -0.95 -7.34
N GLY A 88 5.23 -1.07 -6.60
CA GLY A 88 4.41 0.08 -6.21
C GLY A 88 5.18 1.15 -5.44
N HIS A 89 6.04 0.75 -4.49
CA HIS A 89 6.90 1.69 -3.76
C HIS A 89 7.91 2.39 -4.68
N LEU A 90 8.49 1.69 -5.66
CA LEU A 90 9.39 2.34 -6.63
C LEU A 90 8.68 3.43 -7.44
N PHE A 91 7.41 3.22 -7.83
CA PHE A 91 6.60 4.25 -8.46
C PHE A 91 6.26 5.42 -7.51
N TYR A 92 6.04 5.16 -6.23
CA TYR A 92 5.89 6.22 -5.23
C TYR A 92 7.18 7.02 -5.05
N VAL A 93 8.33 6.35 -4.94
CA VAL A 93 9.64 7.02 -4.86
C VAL A 93 9.84 7.91 -6.08
N ALA A 94 9.58 7.42 -7.29
CA ALA A 94 9.65 8.22 -8.50
C ALA A 94 8.69 9.44 -8.46
N SER A 95 7.45 9.24 -7.99
CA SER A 95 6.48 10.33 -7.80
C SER A 95 6.99 11.41 -6.84
N PHE A 96 7.56 11.01 -5.69
CA PHE A 96 8.08 11.95 -4.69
C PHE A 96 9.36 12.66 -5.14
N LEU A 97 10.20 12.01 -5.96
CA LEU A 97 11.39 12.65 -6.53
C LEU A 97 11.03 13.72 -7.58
N LEU A 98 9.90 13.55 -8.29
CA LEU A 98 9.41 14.52 -9.27
C LEU A 98 8.69 15.72 -8.65
N GLU A 99 8.25 15.61 -7.40
CA GLU A 99 7.58 16.67 -6.67
C GLU A 99 8.50 17.22 -5.56
N PRO A 100 9.38 18.19 -5.86
CA PRO A 100 10.46 18.65 -4.96
C PRO A 100 9.99 19.43 -3.72
N ALA A 101 8.71 19.35 -3.34
CA ALA A 101 8.15 19.93 -2.13
C ALA A 101 8.53 19.09 -0.88
N TRP A 102 9.83 19.01 -0.60
CA TRP A 102 10.36 18.49 0.67
C TRP A 102 10.23 19.51 1.81
N ALA A 103 10.07 20.79 1.49
CA ALA A 103 9.97 21.87 2.46
C ALA A 103 8.65 21.81 3.25
N GLY A 104 8.74 21.48 4.55
CA GLY A 104 7.60 21.51 5.48
C GLY A 104 6.96 20.15 5.81
N ARG A 105 7.50 19.03 5.30
CA ARG A 105 6.98 17.70 5.62
C ARG A 105 7.32 17.29 7.06
N PRO A 106 6.44 16.54 7.74
CA PRO A 106 6.59 16.20 9.15
C PRO A 106 7.76 15.23 9.39
N VAL A 107 8.97 15.75 9.60
CA VAL A 107 10.19 14.94 9.90
C VAL A 107 9.99 14.02 11.11
N TRP A 108 9.06 14.37 12.02
CA TRP A 108 8.66 13.52 13.14
C TRP A 108 8.08 12.16 12.74
N VAL A 109 7.64 11.98 11.49
CA VAL A 109 7.20 10.66 11.00
C VAL A 109 8.36 9.68 10.79
N ILE A 110 9.59 10.17 10.60
CA ILE A 110 10.77 9.32 10.40
C ILE A 110 10.99 8.38 11.58
N PRO A 111 11.12 8.85 12.85
CA PRO A 111 11.30 7.94 13.97
C PRO A 111 10.12 6.98 14.16
N LEU A 112 8.90 7.42 13.84
CA LEU A 112 7.71 6.55 13.90
C LEU A 112 7.79 5.41 12.86
N VAL A 113 8.16 5.73 11.61
CA VAL A 113 8.35 4.74 10.54
C VAL A 113 9.48 3.76 10.88
N LEU A 114 10.62 4.27 11.37
CA LEU A 114 11.74 3.42 11.79
C LEU A 114 11.36 2.49 12.95
N LEU A 115 10.62 3.01 13.94
CA LEU A 115 10.15 2.23 15.07
C LEU A 115 9.20 1.12 14.61
N THR A 116 8.20 1.44 13.78
CA THR A 116 7.23 0.43 13.30
C THR A 116 7.90 -0.59 12.41
N ALA A 117 8.77 -0.18 11.49
CA ALA A 117 9.56 -1.09 10.66
C ALA A 117 10.42 -2.04 11.51
N GLY A 118 11.12 -1.51 12.52
CA GLY A 118 11.93 -2.30 13.45
C GLY A 118 11.11 -3.31 14.26
N LEU A 119 9.94 -2.91 14.76
CA LEU A 119 9.03 -3.79 15.49
C LEU A 119 8.48 -4.91 14.59
N ILE A 120 8.08 -4.59 13.36
CA ILE A 120 7.60 -5.56 12.38
C ILE A 120 8.73 -6.54 12.02
N ALA A 121 9.93 -6.03 11.69
CA ALA A 121 11.09 -6.85 11.37
C ALA A 121 11.43 -7.82 12.51
N ARG A 122 11.49 -7.33 13.76
CA ARG A 122 11.74 -8.16 14.94
C ARG A 122 10.69 -9.26 15.13
N ARG A 123 9.42 -8.95 14.90
CA ARG A 123 8.32 -9.92 15.04
C ARG A 123 8.33 -10.99 13.95
N LEU A 124 8.71 -10.63 12.72
CA LEU A 124 8.77 -11.55 11.57
C LEU A 124 10.07 -12.37 11.54
N TRP A 125 11.18 -11.85 12.07
CA TRP A 125 12.52 -12.44 12.04
C TRP A 125 12.62 -13.96 12.32
N PRO A 126 11.99 -14.51 13.38
CA PRO A 126 12.10 -15.93 13.68
C PRO A 126 11.48 -16.83 12.60
N ASN A 127 10.48 -16.34 11.87
CA ASN A 127 9.65 -17.14 10.97
C ASN A 127 9.97 -16.95 9.48
N LEU A 128 10.91 -16.06 9.13
CA LEU A 128 11.18 -15.71 7.74
C LEU A 128 11.98 -16.76 6.96
N GLY A 129 12.78 -17.61 7.62
CA GLY A 129 13.58 -18.64 6.96
C GLY A 129 14.40 -18.11 5.77
N LYS A 130 14.17 -18.66 4.58
CA LYS A 130 14.85 -18.25 3.32
C LYS A 130 14.41 -16.87 2.79
N LEU A 131 13.28 -16.34 3.25
CA LEU A 131 12.72 -15.06 2.80
C LEU A 131 13.30 -13.84 3.53
N ARG A 132 14.27 -14.02 4.44
CA ARG A 132 14.91 -12.93 5.19
C ARG A 132 15.49 -11.86 4.27
N GLY A 133 16.27 -12.26 3.27
CA GLY A 133 16.88 -11.33 2.30
C GLY A 133 15.83 -10.51 1.54
N PRO A 134 14.87 -11.15 0.85
CA PRO A 134 13.78 -10.45 0.16
C PRO A 134 12.98 -9.50 1.05
N VAL A 135 12.67 -9.89 2.29
CA VAL A 135 11.89 -9.05 3.21
C VAL A 135 12.71 -7.87 3.74
N VAL A 136 14.00 -8.03 4.00
CA VAL A 136 14.88 -6.90 4.36
C VAL A 136 14.98 -5.91 3.20
N ALA A 137 15.20 -6.40 1.98
CA ALA A 137 15.21 -5.55 0.79
C ALA A 137 13.89 -4.78 0.63
N TYR A 138 12.76 -5.44 0.89
CA TYR A 138 11.45 -4.81 0.87
C TYR A 138 11.27 -3.73 1.94
N ILE A 139 11.71 -3.97 3.18
CA ILE A 139 11.56 -3.02 4.30
C ILE A 139 12.40 -1.74 4.10
N ILE A 140 13.49 -1.82 3.35
CA ILE A 140 14.40 -0.68 3.11
C ILE A 140 13.80 0.34 2.14
N VAL A 141 12.91 -0.10 1.24
CA VAL A 141 12.24 0.77 0.26
C VAL A 141 11.08 1.51 0.92
#